data_AF-A0A8X7VUR9-F1
#
_entry.id   AF-A0A8X7VUR9-F1
#
_cell.length_a   1.000
_cell.length_b   1.000
_cell.length_c   1.000
_cell.angle_alpha   90.00
_cell.angle_beta   90.00
_cell.angle_gamma   90.00
#
_symmetry.space_group_name_H-M   'P 1'
#
loop_
_entity.id
_entity.type
_entity.pdbx_description
1 polymer ?
#
loop_
_entity_poly.entity_id
_entity_poly.type
_entity_poly.pdbx_seq_one_letter_code
_entity_poly.pdbx_strand_id
1 'polypeptide(L)'
;MMCEEGVHRSLILFIVKCTREEEEEEGQRRIKEQLDESLRLLHLIGVPLNDAGTILNENDQILESLTLILHQQDFINKAYTIVLLRNLTGNASSHIVERFGAEVFKGIIGFLKDVVSSFNLTKPSVSATLQPSSSSVRSKLDRNLVIKRGVTAALMILLEASSWSLNRSILVDLGAVSELVDLEISYSGEKRTTELVLGILSRLCCCADGRAEMLAHGGGIAIVTKRVLWVSTAADDRALSILSTVSKSSPENAVVEEMVCVGTVEKLCSVLKMECGLSLKEKAKAILRDHFDEWKKYPCVNVPLLTKLLSS
;
A
#
# COMPACT_ATOMS: atom_id res chain seq x y z
N MET A 1 -40.44 15.58 3.77
CA MET A 1 -39.17 15.03 4.27
C MET A 1 -38.84 13.79 3.45
N MET A 2 -38.51 13.97 2.17
CA MET A 2 -38.30 12.92 1.16
C MET A 2 -37.47 13.51 0.02
N CYS A 3 -36.14 13.60 0.17
CA CYS A 3 -35.20 13.96 -0.91
C CYS A 3 -33.72 13.67 -0.59
N GLU A 4 -33.38 13.08 0.58
CA GLU A 4 -31.98 12.77 0.90
C GLU A 4 -31.59 11.32 0.54
N GLU A 5 -32.56 10.42 0.33
CA GLU A 5 -32.30 9.06 -0.15
C GLU A 5 -31.93 9.11 -1.65
N GLY A 6 -30.64 8.91 -1.94
CA GLY A 6 -30.13 8.71 -3.30
C GLY A 6 -29.24 9.82 -3.88
N VAL A 7 -28.92 10.89 -3.13
CA VAL A 7 -28.00 11.95 -3.63
C VAL A 7 -26.65 11.36 -4.05
N HIS A 8 -26.07 10.48 -3.23
CA HIS A 8 -24.81 9.80 -3.56
C HIS A 8 -24.93 8.96 -4.84
N ARG A 9 -26.07 8.28 -5.06
CA ARG A 9 -26.33 7.48 -6.28
C ARG A 9 -26.42 8.37 -7.51
N SER A 10 -27.12 9.51 -7.40
CA SER A 10 -27.20 10.51 -8.46
C SER A 10 -25.83 11.09 -8.81
N LEU A 11 -25.00 11.39 -7.81
CA LEU A 11 -23.62 11.86 -8.04
C LEU A 11 -22.74 10.78 -8.70
N ILE A 12 -22.84 9.52 -8.27
CA ILE A 12 -22.09 8.41 -8.90
C ILE A 12 -22.51 8.22 -10.36
N LEU A 13 -23.81 8.23 -10.66
CA LEU A 13 -24.30 8.13 -12.03
C LEU A 13 -23.93 9.36 -12.87
N PHE A 14 -23.87 10.54 -12.25
CA PHE A 14 -23.37 11.74 -12.91
C PHE A 14 -21.88 11.62 -13.26
N ILE A 15 -21.04 11.05 -12.39
CA ILE A 15 -19.64 10.75 -12.71
C ILE A 15 -19.55 9.83 -13.93
N VAL A 16 -20.34 8.76 -13.97
CA VAL A 16 -20.39 7.84 -15.14
C VAL A 16 -20.71 8.61 -16.41
N LYS A 17 -21.70 9.51 -16.35
CA LYS A 17 -22.07 10.37 -17.47
C LYS A 17 -20.89 11.26 -17.91
N CYS A 18 -20.25 11.98 -17.00
CA CYS A 18 -19.11 12.85 -17.29
C CYS A 18 -17.94 12.13 -17.95
N THR A 19 -17.68 10.87 -17.58
CA THR A 19 -16.57 10.11 -18.18
C THR A 19 -16.84 9.60 -19.59
N ARG A 20 -18.10 9.70 -20.07
CA ARG A 20 -18.54 9.20 -21.39
C ARG A 20 -18.82 10.32 -22.40
N GLU A 21 -18.93 11.55 -21.93
CA GLU A 21 -19.22 12.70 -22.78
C GLU A 21 -17.97 13.12 -23.55
N GLU A 22 -18.03 13.03 -24.87
CA GLU A 22 -17.08 13.65 -25.79
C GLU A 22 -17.61 15.05 -26.11
N GLU A 23 -16.98 16.09 -25.54
CA GLU A 23 -17.34 17.49 -25.80
C GLU A 23 -16.16 18.29 -26.38
N GLU A 24 -16.48 19.42 -27.00
CA GLU A 24 -15.52 20.44 -27.44
C GLU A 24 -14.72 21.00 -26.24
N GLU A 25 -13.55 21.62 -26.48
CA GLU A 25 -12.59 21.98 -25.42
C GLU A 25 -13.17 22.79 -24.25
N GLU A 26 -14.13 23.68 -24.51
CA GLU A 26 -14.77 24.50 -23.47
C GLU A 26 -15.79 23.68 -22.65
N GLY A 27 -16.53 22.79 -23.32
CA GLY A 27 -17.42 21.82 -22.67
C GLY A 27 -16.65 20.83 -21.80
N GLN A 28 -15.49 20.37 -22.27
CA GLN A 28 -14.63 19.45 -21.55
C GLN A 28 -14.04 20.04 -20.26
N ARG A 29 -13.75 21.36 -20.25
CA ARG A 29 -13.37 22.07 -19.02
C ARG A 29 -14.52 22.11 -18.01
N ARG A 30 -15.73 22.40 -18.46
CA ARG A 30 -16.91 22.46 -17.60
C ARG A 30 -17.25 21.08 -17.02
N ILE A 31 -17.21 20.03 -17.82
CA ILE A 31 -17.40 18.65 -17.38
C ILE A 31 -16.37 18.29 -16.32
N LYS A 32 -15.10 18.67 -16.52
CA LYS A 32 -14.05 18.44 -15.54
C LYS A 32 -14.36 19.12 -14.20
N GLU A 33 -14.71 20.40 -14.19
CA GLU A 33 -15.05 21.12 -12.95
C GLU A 33 -16.25 20.47 -12.21
N GLN A 34 -17.24 20.00 -12.96
CA GLN A 34 -18.40 19.30 -12.40
C GLN A 34 -18.05 17.91 -11.84
N LEU A 35 -17.14 17.20 -12.49
CA LEU A 35 -16.59 15.93 -12.01
C LEU A 35 -15.80 16.12 -10.71
N ASP A 36 -14.91 17.10 -10.66
CA ASP A 36 -14.08 17.42 -9.50
C ASP A 36 -14.97 17.73 -8.28
N GLU A 37 -16.00 18.55 -8.45
CA GLU A 37 -16.93 18.88 -7.37
C GLU A 37 -17.80 17.68 -6.97
N SER A 38 -18.20 16.83 -7.93
CA SER A 38 -18.98 15.61 -7.62
C SER A 38 -18.20 14.62 -6.77
N LEU A 39 -16.92 14.38 -7.10
CA LEU A 39 -16.03 13.53 -6.31
C LEU A 39 -15.82 14.09 -4.89
N ARG A 40 -15.64 15.40 -4.78
CA ARG A 40 -15.48 16.10 -3.50
C ARG A 40 -16.73 16.04 -2.64
N LEU A 41 -17.91 16.25 -3.24
CA LEU A 41 -19.19 16.11 -2.55
C LEU A 41 -19.42 14.68 -2.08
N LEU A 42 -19.13 13.67 -2.92
CA LEU A 42 -19.21 12.26 -2.52
C LEU A 42 -18.29 11.92 -1.35
N HIS A 43 -17.09 12.50 -1.31
CA HIS A 43 -16.20 12.34 -0.17
C HIS A 43 -16.76 12.96 1.12
N LEU A 44 -17.44 14.11 1.00
CA LEU A 44 -18.00 14.83 2.14
C LEU A 44 -19.25 14.16 2.70
N ILE A 45 -20.18 13.75 1.82
CA ILE A 45 -21.46 13.15 2.22
C ILE A 45 -21.33 11.66 2.55
N GLY A 46 -20.37 10.97 1.93
CA GLY A 46 -20.17 9.54 2.05
C GLY A 46 -21.20 8.71 1.26
N VAL A 47 -20.91 7.42 1.11
CA VAL A 47 -21.86 6.44 0.55
C VAL A 47 -22.35 5.56 1.71
N PRO A 48 -23.67 5.49 1.97
CA PRO A 48 -24.22 4.61 2.99
C PRO A 48 -23.81 3.15 2.78
N LEU A 49 -23.46 2.47 3.86
CA LEU A 49 -22.95 1.07 3.81
C LEU A 49 -23.95 0.07 3.21
N ASN A 50 -25.25 0.34 3.36
CA ASN A 50 -26.31 -0.52 2.83
C ASN A 50 -26.44 -0.42 1.30
N ASP A 51 -26.02 0.71 0.72
CA ASP A 51 -26.16 1.00 -0.70
C ASP A 51 -24.86 0.68 -1.48
N ALA A 52 -23.71 0.73 -0.80
CA ALA A 52 -22.39 0.59 -1.41
C ALA A 52 -22.21 -0.66 -2.30
N GLY A 53 -22.63 -1.83 -1.79
CA GLY A 53 -22.47 -3.10 -2.51
C GLY A 53 -23.47 -3.30 -3.64
N THR A 54 -24.68 -2.75 -3.53
CA THR A 54 -25.70 -2.86 -4.58
C THR A 54 -25.38 -1.95 -5.76
N ILE A 55 -24.87 -0.73 -5.49
CA ILE A 55 -24.53 0.25 -6.53
C ILE A 55 -23.56 -0.32 -7.57
N LEU A 56 -22.47 -1.00 -7.15
CA LEU A 56 -21.51 -1.58 -8.09
C LEU A 56 -22.11 -2.74 -8.89
N ASN A 57 -22.97 -3.55 -8.28
CA ASN A 57 -23.60 -4.70 -8.96
C ASN A 57 -24.70 -4.27 -9.93
N GLU A 58 -25.33 -3.11 -9.71
CA GLU A 58 -26.38 -2.58 -10.57
C GLU A 58 -25.85 -1.96 -11.86
N ASN A 59 -24.58 -1.55 -11.89
CA ASN A 59 -24.02 -0.83 -13.03
C ASN A 59 -22.51 -1.06 -13.19
N ASP A 60 -22.17 -1.97 -14.11
CA ASP A 60 -20.78 -2.32 -14.46
C ASP A 60 -19.95 -1.12 -14.96
N GLN A 61 -20.61 -0.09 -15.53
CA GLN A 61 -19.94 1.11 -16.05
C GLN A 61 -19.34 1.97 -14.93
N ILE A 62 -19.79 1.81 -13.68
CA ILE A 62 -19.24 2.58 -12.56
C ILE A 62 -17.77 2.24 -12.40
N LEU A 63 -17.41 0.94 -12.39
CA LEU A 63 -16.02 0.54 -12.22
C LEU A 63 -15.15 1.02 -13.40
N GLU A 64 -15.65 0.94 -14.62
CA GLU A 64 -14.97 1.47 -15.82
C GLU A 64 -14.71 2.98 -15.69
N SER A 65 -15.73 3.74 -15.30
CA SER A 65 -15.66 5.21 -15.13
C SER A 65 -14.65 5.60 -14.05
N LEU A 66 -14.68 4.94 -12.89
CA LEU A 66 -13.70 5.16 -11.83
C LEU A 66 -12.29 4.79 -12.29
N THR A 67 -12.13 3.71 -13.05
CA THR A 67 -10.85 3.30 -13.62
C THR A 67 -10.29 4.37 -14.57
N LEU A 68 -11.12 4.98 -15.41
CA LEU A 68 -10.71 6.08 -16.28
C LEU A 68 -10.15 7.25 -15.46
N ILE A 69 -10.82 7.64 -14.38
CA ILE A 69 -10.38 8.72 -13.50
C ILE A 69 -9.04 8.39 -12.82
N LEU A 70 -8.82 7.13 -12.41
CA LEU A 70 -7.54 6.71 -11.81
C LEU A 70 -6.33 6.89 -12.75
N HIS A 71 -6.56 6.86 -14.07
CA HIS A 71 -5.51 7.03 -15.07
C HIS A 71 -5.33 8.47 -15.54
N GLN A 72 -6.17 9.41 -15.09
CA GLN A 72 -6.00 10.83 -15.38
C GLN A 72 -4.79 11.41 -14.63
N GLN A 73 -4.36 12.62 -15.00
CA GLN A 73 -3.23 13.28 -14.30
C GLN A 73 -3.63 13.91 -12.97
N ASP A 74 -4.93 14.09 -12.69
CA ASP A 74 -5.38 14.82 -11.51
C ASP A 74 -5.20 13.99 -10.23
N PHE A 75 -4.17 14.33 -9.47
CA PHE A 75 -3.77 13.61 -8.26
C PHE A 75 -4.84 13.62 -7.17
N ILE A 76 -5.62 14.70 -7.05
CA ILE A 76 -6.66 14.81 -6.01
C ILE A 76 -7.88 13.98 -6.40
N ASN A 77 -8.27 13.98 -7.67
CA ASN A 77 -9.35 13.12 -8.15
C ASN A 77 -9.00 11.64 -8.00
N LYS A 78 -7.75 11.24 -8.24
CA LYS A 78 -7.31 9.86 -7.92
C LYS A 78 -7.55 9.52 -6.46
N ALA A 79 -7.18 10.42 -5.53
CA ALA A 79 -7.39 10.19 -4.10
C ALA A 79 -8.88 10.06 -3.76
N TYR A 80 -9.74 10.95 -4.26
CA TYR A 80 -11.19 10.85 -4.06
C TYR A 80 -11.77 9.57 -4.66
N THR A 81 -11.37 9.20 -5.88
CA THR A 81 -11.80 7.99 -6.57
C THR A 81 -11.40 6.73 -5.82
N ILE A 82 -10.19 6.66 -5.26
CA ILE A 82 -9.76 5.50 -4.46
C ILE A 82 -10.56 5.40 -3.15
N VAL A 83 -10.85 6.53 -2.50
CA VAL A 83 -11.70 6.54 -1.30
C VAL A 83 -13.11 6.08 -1.65
N LEU A 84 -13.67 6.57 -2.76
CA LEU A 84 -14.98 6.14 -3.24
C LEU A 84 -15.00 4.65 -3.57
N LEU A 85 -14.00 4.16 -4.32
CA LEU A 85 -13.85 2.75 -4.66
C LEU A 85 -13.80 1.89 -3.39
N ARG A 86 -13.04 2.31 -2.37
CA ARG A 86 -12.97 1.61 -1.08
C ARG A 86 -14.31 1.58 -0.36
N ASN A 87 -15.06 2.69 -0.38
CA ASN A 87 -16.37 2.74 0.25
C ASN A 87 -17.36 1.80 -0.45
N LEU A 88 -17.31 1.74 -1.78
CA LEU A 88 -18.15 0.86 -2.59
C LEU A 88 -17.81 -0.63 -2.39
N THR A 89 -16.53 -0.97 -2.23
CA THR A 89 -16.12 -2.37 -2.02
C THR A 89 -16.11 -2.82 -0.57
N GLY A 90 -16.01 -1.90 0.40
CA GLY A 90 -15.76 -2.22 1.80
C GLY A 90 -16.83 -3.07 2.49
N ASN A 91 -18.06 -3.07 1.95
CA ASN A 91 -19.17 -3.90 2.42
C ASN A 91 -19.72 -4.81 1.32
N ALA A 92 -19.08 -4.82 0.14
CA ALA A 92 -19.39 -5.76 -0.90
C ALA A 92 -18.83 -7.13 -0.53
N SER A 93 -19.44 -8.18 -1.06
CA SER A 93 -18.87 -9.51 -1.06
C SER A 93 -17.47 -9.49 -1.69
N SER A 94 -16.55 -10.27 -1.10
CA SER A 94 -15.14 -10.37 -1.51
C SER A 94 -14.92 -10.68 -3.00
N HIS A 95 -15.95 -11.20 -3.68
CA HIS A 95 -15.93 -11.46 -5.12
C HIS A 95 -15.80 -10.20 -5.99
N ILE A 96 -16.21 -9.01 -5.50
CA ILE A 96 -16.08 -7.78 -6.30
C ILE A 96 -14.60 -7.45 -6.50
N VAL A 97 -13.85 -7.44 -5.39
CA VAL A 97 -12.39 -7.18 -5.43
C VAL A 97 -11.63 -8.32 -6.09
N GLU A 98 -12.12 -9.56 -5.99
CA GLU A 98 -11.57 -10.70 -6.74
C GLU A 98 -11.61 -10.45 -8.25
N ARG A 99 -12.69 -9.86 -8.76
CA ARG A 99 -12.92 -9.64 -10.20
C ARG A 99 -12.38 -8.32 -10.74
N PHE A 100 -11.65 -7.54 -9.93
CA PHE A 100 -11.02 -6.32 -10.42
C PHE A 100 -10.09 -6.61 -11.58
N GLY A 101 -10.27 -5.87 -12.67
CA GLY A 101 -9.36 -5.91 -13.81
C GLY A 101 -8.00 -5.30 -13.48
N ALA A 102 -6.97 -5.67 -14.25
CA ALA A 102 -5.61 -5.18 -14.08
C ALA A 102 -5.51 -3.64 -14.13
N GLU A 103 -6.36 -2.97 -14.92
CA GLU A 103 -6.37 -1.51 -15.02
C GLU A 103 -6.76 -0.84 -13.69
N VAL A 104 -7.66 -1.41 -12.89
CA VAL A 104 -7.98 -0.86 -11.56
C VAL A 104 -6.73 -0.89 -10.68
N PHE A 105 -6.01 -2.01 -10.66
CA PHE A 105 -4.78 -2.16 -9.88
C PHE A 105 -3.68 -1.23 -10.36
N LYS A 106 -3.50 -1.11 -11.68
CA LYS A 106 -2.55 -0.18 -12.30
C LYS A 106 -2.81 1.27 -11.90
N GLY A 107 -4.08 1.69 -11.90
CA GLY A 107 -4.49 3.00 -11.42
C GLY A 107 -4.18 3.23 -9.93
N ILE A 108 -4.45 2.24 -9.08
CA ILE A 108 -4.17 2.32 -7.63
C ILE A 108 -2.65 2.37 -7.37
N ILE A 109 -1.87 1.51 -8.02
CA ILE A 109 -0.40 1.48 -7.90
C ILE A 109 0.19 2.80 -8.42
N GLY A 110 -0.32 3.29 -9.57
CA GLY A 110 0.07 4.58 -10.12
C GLY A 110 -0.18 5.74 -9.16
N PHE A 111 -1.31 5.76 -8.45
CA PHE A 111 -1.56 6.74 -7.39
C PHE A 111 -0.53 6.64 -6.25
N LEU A 112 -0.20 5.42 -5.78
CA LEU A 112 0.83 5.25 -4.73
C LEU A 112 2.21 5.73 -5.21
N LYS A 113 2.54 5.51 -6.48
CA LYS A 113 3.76 6.04 -7.11
C LYS A 113 3.77 7.57 -7.16
N ASP A 114 2.64 8.19 -7.50
CA ASP A 114 2.48 9.65 -7.46
C ASP A 114 2.67 10.19 -6.02
N VAL A 115 2.15 9.47 -5.01
CA VAL A 115 2.36 9.81 -3.60
C VAL A 115 3.86 9.82 -3.29
N VAL A 116 4.60 8.74 -3.58
CA VAL A 116 6.06 8.66 -3.35
C VAL A 116 6.79 9.82 -4.04
N SER A 117 6.43 10.10 -5.29
CA SER A 117 7.03 11.17 -6.09
C SER A 117 6.80 12.55 -5.46
N SER A 118 5.60 12.78 -4.89
CA SER A 118 5.28 14.03 -4.20
C SER A 118 6.11 14.25 -2.94
N PHE A 119 6.43 13.20 -2.17
CA PHE A 119 7.28 13.29 -0.98
C PHE A 119 8.73 13.58 -1.35
N ASN A 120 9.25 12.95 -2.40
CA ASN A 120 10.62 13.17 -2.86
C ASN A 120 10.88 14.61 -3.30
N LEU A 121 9.86 15.30 -3.82
CA LEU A 121 9.92 16.73 -4.20
C LEU A 121 9.87 17.69 -3.00
N THR A 122 9.46 17.23 -1.81
CA THR A 122 9.31 18.07 -0.60
C THR A 122 10.53 18.10 0.32
N LYS A 123 11.70 17.60 -0.11
CA LYS A 123 12.96 17.81 0.63
C LYS A 123 13.24 19.32 0.77
N PRO A 124 13.62 19.81 1.95
CA PRO A 124 13.74 21.25 2.19
C PRO A 124 15.00 21.77 1.50
N SER A 125 14.86 22.30 0.29
CA SER A 125 15.77 23.34 -0.18
C SER A 125 15.57 24.57 0.70
N VAL A 126 16.65 24.98 1.35
CA VAL A 126 16.74 26.15 2.23
C VAL A 126 16.10 27.39 1.60
N SER A 127 15.39 28.16 2.43
CA SER A 127 14.86 29.52 2.24
C SER A 127 13.56 29.71 1.44
N ALA A 128 12.48 30.03 2.17
CA ALA A 128 11.66 31.23 1.94
C ALA A 128 10.60 31.36 3.04
N THR A 129 10.85 32.26 3.98
CA THR A 129 9.85 32.73 4.95
C THR A 129 8.80 33.52 4.18
N LEU A 130 7.70 32.88 3.79
CA LEU A 130 6.48 33.55 3.35
C LEU A 130 5.34 33.11 4.24
N GLN A 131 4.79 34.05 5.00
CA GLN A 131 3.62 33.84 5.84
C GLN A 131 2.44 33.31 4.99
N PRO A 132 1.81 32.18 5.34
CA PRO A 132 0.64 31.69 4.61
C PRO A 132 -0.60 32.47 5.06
N SER A 133 -1.33 33.02 4.10
CA SER A 133 -2.68 33.55 4.33
C SER A 133 -3.63 32.42 4.80
N SER A 134 -4.51 32.74 5.77
CA SER A 134 -5.34 31.78 6.51
C SER A 134 -6.34 30.99 5.64
N SER A 135 -6.72 31.50 4.46
CA SER A 135 -7.58 30.79 3.49
C SER A 135 -6.84 29.70 2.71
N SER A 136 -5.52 29.86 2.46
CA SER A 136 -4.69 28.87 1.76
C SER A 136 -4.37 27.66 2.66
N VAL A 137 -4.35 27.84 3.98
CA VAL A 137 -4.04 26.77 4.93
C VAL A 137 -5.17 25.73 4.97
N ARG A 138 -6.44 26.17 4.92
CA ARG A 138 -7.60 25.28 5.07
C ARG A 138 -7.81 24.36 3.85
N SER A 139 -7.57 24.85 2.62
CA SER A 139 -7.65 24.03 1.40
C SER A 139 -6.47 23.07 1.25
N LYS A 140 -5.27 23.44 1.71
CA LYS A 140 -4.11 22.53 1.75
C LYS A 140 -4.28 21.41 2.76
N LEU A 141 -4.86 21.70 3.93
CA LEU A 141 -5.12 20.70 4.96
C LEU A 141 -6.13 19.64 4.51
N ASP A 142 -7.19 20.07 3.81
CA ASP A 142 -8.21 19.18 3.22
C ASP A 142 -7.59 18.23 2.17
N ARG A 143 -6.72 18.76 1.30
CA ARG A 143 -6.00 17.97 0.27
C ARG A 143 -5.09 16.90 0.89
N ASN A 144 -4.29 17.26 1.90
CA ASN A 144 -3.42 16.29 2.56
C ASN A 144 -4.21 15.20 3.27
N LEU A 145 -5.37 15.54 3.84
CA LEU A 145 -6.25 14.58 4.49
C LEU A 145 -6.85 13.58 3.49
N VAL A 146 -7.36 14.05 2.33
CA VAL A 146 -7.88 13.13 1.31
C VAL A 146 -6.79 12.25 0.74
N ILE A 147 -5.58 12.76 0.49
CA ILE A 147 -4.45 11.95 -0.01
C ILE A 147 -4.12 10.85 1.02
N LYS A 148 -4.03 11.19 2.30
CA LYS A 148 -3.79 10.20 3.37
C LYS A 148 -4.88 9.12 3.45
N ARG A 149 -6.15 9.53 3.33
CA ARG A 149 -7.28 8.60 3.25
C ARG A 149 -7.20 7.73 2.00
N GLY A 150 -6.82 8.31 0.87
CA GLY A 150 -6.58 7.62 -0.40
C GLY A 150 -5.50 6.56 -0.29
N VAL A 151 -4.35 6.87 0.33
CA VAL A 151 -3.27 5.89 0.58
C VAL A 151 -3.78 4.73 1.43
N THR A 152 -4.47 5.02 2.52
CA THR A 152 -5.02 3.97 3.40
C THR A 152 -6.03 3.10 2.63
N ALA A 153 -6.95 3.73 1.89
CA ALA A 153 -7.97 3.06 1.09
C ALA A 153 -7.36 2.17 0.00
N ALA A 154 -6.37 2.67 -0.75
CA ALA A 154 -5.60 1.92 -1.74
C ALA A 154 -4.99 0.66 -1.13
N LEU A 155 -4.25 0.82 -0.04
CA LEU A 155 -3.59 -0.29 0.63
C LEU A 155 -4.58 -1.32 1.19
N MET A 156 -5.75 -0.90 1.67
CA MET A 156 -6.78 -1.84 2.11
C MET A 156 -7.38 -2.63 0.93
N ILE A 157 -7.61 -1.99 -0.23
CA ILE A 157 -8.07 -2.66 -1.45
C ILE A 157 -7.00 -3.66 -1.93
N LEU A 158 -5.74 -3.24 -2.04
CA LEU A 158 -4.64 -4.12 -2.48
C LEU A 158 -4.42 -5.30 -1.51
N LEU A 159 -4.56 -5.05 -0.20
CA LEU A 159 -4.52 -6.13 0.78
C LEU A 159 -5.64 -7.13 0.49
N GLU A 160 -6.89 -6.69 0.39
CA GLU A 160 -8.02 -7.57 0.09
C GLU A 160 -7.82 -8.35 -1.22
N ALA A 161 -7.43 -7.68 -2.30
CA ALA A 161 -7.17 -8.28 -3.61
C ALA A 161 -6.06 -9.35 -3.56
N SER A 162 -4.96 -9.11 -2.84
CA SER A 162 -3.84 -10.05 -2.74
C SER A 162 -4.17 -11.36 -1.99
N SER A 163 -5.38 -11.49 -1.44
CA SER A 163 -5.87 -12.78 -0.92
C SER A 163 -6.03 -13.83 -2.03
N TRP A 164 -6.24 -13.38 -3.27
CA TRP A 164 -6.46 -14.24 -4.45
C TRP A 164 -5.18 -14.43 -5.25
N SER A 165 -4.87 -15.67 -5.67
CA SER A 165 -3.61 -16.00 -6.37
C SER A 165 -3.45 -15.29 -7.71
N LEU A 166 -4.54 -15.17 -8.48
CA LEU A 166 -4.52 -14.48 -9.75
C LEU A 166 -4.15 -13.00 -9.57
N ASN A 167 -4.83 -12.33 -8.64
CA ASN A 167 -4.57 -10.92 -8.34
C ASN A 167 -3.15 -10.71 -7.81
N ARG A 168 -2.58 -11.64 -7.03
CA ARG A 168 -1.16 -11.53 -6.63
C ARG A 168 -0.23 -11.48 -7.84
N SER A 169 -0.45 -12.33 -8.84
CA SER A 169 0.39 -12.38 -10.04
C SER A 169 0.28 -11.06 -10.81
N ILE A 170 -0.95 -10.58 -11.04
CA ILE A 170 -1.21 -9.29 -11.68
C ILE A 170 -0.54 -8.13 -10.93
N LEU A 171 -0.63 -8.10 -9.59
CA LEU A 171 -0.02 -7.05 -8.78
C LEU A 171 1.51 -7.06 -8.89
N VAL A 172 2.13 -8.24 -8.91
CA VAL A 172 3.58 -8.37 -9.10
C VAL A 172 3.97 -7.89 -10.49
N ASP A 173 3.25 -8.31 -11.54
CA ASP A 173 3.52 -7.90 -12.94
C ASP A 173 3.38 -6.38 -13.14
N LEU A 174 2.52 -5.73 -12.34
CA LEU A 174 2.33 -4.28 -12.34
C LEU A 174 3.36 -3.53 -11.47
N GLY A 175 4.36 -4.21 -10.92
CA GLY A 175 5.45 -3.62 -10.13
C GLY A 175 5.12 -3.38 -8.66
N ALA A 176 3.97 -3.82 -8.14
CA ALA A 176 3.49 -3.42 -6.81
C ALA A 176 4.49 -3.63 -5.67
N VAL A 177 5.38 -4.63 -5.77
CA VAL A 177 6.42 -4.88 -4.75
C VAL A 177 7.36 -3.69 -4.61
N SER A 178 7.92 -3.19 -5.72
CA SER A 178 8.83 -2.04 -5.74
C SER A 178 8.13 -0.79 -5.19
N GLU A 179 6.96 -0.45 -5.73
CA GLU A 179 6.20 0.71 -5.31
C GLU A 179 5.81 0.68 -3.81
N LEU A 180 5.50 -0.49 -3.25
CA LEU A 180 5.20 -0.64 -1.82
C LEU A 180 6.44 -0.47 -0.94
N VAL A 181 7.60 -0.92 -1.39
CA VAL A 181 8.87 -0.70 -0.67
C VAL A 181 9.23 0.78 -0.68
N ASP A 182 9.15 1.44 -1.83
CA ASP A 182 9.39 2.88 -1.96
C ASP A 182 8.39 3.72 -1.15
N LEU A 183 7.12 3.31 -1.12
CA LEU A 183 6.12 3.93 -0.26
C LEU A 183 6.51 3.82 1.21
N GLU A 184 6.96 2.66 1.69
CA GLU A 184 7.35 2.49 3.09
C GLU A 184 8.64 3.24 3.47
N ILE A 185 9.53 3.48 2.49
CA ILE A 185 10.73 4.30 2.63
C ILE A 185 10.36 5.78 2.75
N SER A 186 9.51 6.29 1.85
CA SER A 186 9.18 7.73 1.74
C SER A 186 8.02 8.19 2.62
N TYR A 187 7.03 7.32 2.84
CA TYR A 187 5.80 7.56 3.60
C TYR A 187 5.87 6.94 5.01
N SER A 188 7.05 6.94 5.64
CA SER A 188 7.25 6.33 6.95
C SER A 188 6.60 7.15 8.07
N GLY A 189 5.91 6.49 9.03
CA GLY A 189 5.48 7.12 10.28
C GLY A 189 4.09 6.75 10.78
N GLU A 190 3.24 6.18 9.93
CA GLU A 190 1.90 5.72 10.33
C GLU A 190 1.86 4.20 10.48
N LYS A 191 1.71 3.73 11.73
CA LYS A 191 1.67 2.32 12.10
C LYS A 191 0.72 1.48 11.22
N ARG A 192 -0.49 1.99 10.99
CA ARG A 192 -1.52 1.27 10.22
C ARG A 192 -1.10 1.05 8.77
N THR A 193 -0.47 2.04 8.16
CA THR A 193 0.03 2.00 6.78
C THR A 193 1.12 0.95 6.66
N THR A 194 2.10 0.95 7.58
CA THR A 194 3.15 -0.08 7.61
C THR A 194 2.59 -1.50 7.79
N GLU A 195 1.57 -1.69 8.63
CA GLU A 195 0.90 -3.00 8.79
C GLU A 195 0.25 -3.49 7.50
N LEU A 196 -0.38 -2.57 6.74
CA LEU A 196 -0.98 -2.88 5.45
C LEU A 196 0.09 -3.24 4.42
N VAL A 197 1.13 -2.41 4.29
CA VAL A 197 2.23 -2.63 3.35
C VAL A 197 2.89 -4.00 3.60
N LEU A 198 3.28 -4.29 4.85
CA LEU A 198 3.86 -5.59 5.20
C LEU A 198 2.88 -6.74 4.96
N GLY A 199 1.59 -6.51 5.09
CA GLY A 199 0.55 -7.50 4.75
C GLY A 199 0.51 -7.85 3.28
N ILE A 200 0.57 -6.83 2.42
CA ILE A 200 0.54 -7.00 0.97
C ILE A 200 1.85 -7.66 0.54
N LEU A 201 3.01 -7.12 0.94
CA LEU A 201 4.33 -7.68 0.61
C LEU A 201 4.45 -9.14 1.04
N SER A 202 3.96 -9.49 2.24
CA SER A 202 3.97 -10.87 2.72
C SER A 202 3.18 -11.82 1.82
N ARG A 203 2.04 -11.37 1.27
CA ARG A 203 1.24 -12.14 0.32
C ARG A 203 1.89 -12.22 -1.05
N LEU A 204 2.44 -11.12 -1.56
CA LEU A 204 3.11 -11.10 -2.86
C LEU A 204 4.38 -11.99 -2.86
N CYS A 205 5.08 -12.08 -1.73
CA CYS A 205 6.23 -12.99 -1.57
C CYS A 205 5.85 -14.49 -1.49
N CYS A 206 4.57 -14.86 -1.60
CA CYS A 206 4.17 -16.27 -1.69
C CYS A 206 4.52 -16.91 -3.05
N CYS A 207 4.64 -16.12 -4.13
CA CYS A 207 5.11 -16.62 -5.44
C CYS A 207 6.59 -16.32 -5.69
N ALA A 208 7.19 -16.99 -6.68
CA ALA A 208 8.60 -16.82 -7.02
C ALA A 208 8.88 -15.40 -7.55
N ASP A 209 8.03 -14.90 -8.45
CA ASP A 209 8.20 -13.58 -9.07
C ASP A 209 8.14 -12.45 -8.03
N GLY A 210 7.19 -12.52 -7.09
CA GLY A 210 7.11 -11.53 -6.01
C GLY A 210 8.33 -11.54 -5.09
N ARG A 211 8.98 -12.69 -4.88
CA ARG A 211 10.26 -12.75 -4.16
C ARG A 211 11.41 -12.22 -5.00
N ALA A 212 11.44 -12.51 -6.29
CA ALA A 212 12.45 -11.98 -7.20
C ALA A 212 12.43 -10.45 -7.23
N GLU A 213 11.25 -9.84 -7.35
CA GLU A 213 11.06 -8.39 -7.28
C GLU A 213 11.50 -7.80 -5.93
N MET A 214 11.19 -8.49 -4.83
CA MET A 214 11.59 -8.07 -3.48
C MET A 214 13.12 -8.02 -3.31
N LEU A 215 13.83 -8.97 -3.93
CA LEU A 215 15.28 -9.06 -3.90
C LEU A 215 15.96 -8.14 -4.93
N ALA A 216 15.30 -7.86 -6.06
CA ALA A 216 15.78 -6.91 -7.05
C ALA A 216 15.76 -5.47 -6.51
N HIS A 217 14.86 -5.17 -5.58
CA HIS A 217 14.77 -3.85 -4.97
C HIS A 217 15.79 -3.65 -3.84
N GLY A 218 16.77 -2.76 -4.04
CA GLY A 218 17.87 -2.53 -3.07
C GLY A 218 17.46 -2.06 -1.66
N GLY A 219 16.19 -1.68 -1.46
CA GLY A 219 15.60 -1.35 -0.16
C GLY A 219 14.75 -2.45 0.47
N GLY A 220 14.51 -3.57 -0.22
CA GLY A 220 13.52 -4.59 0.15
C GLY A 220 13.79 -5.25 1.50
N ILE A 221 14.94 -5.91 1.65
CA ILE A 221 15.30 -6.58 2.92
C ILE A 221 15.53 -5.55 4.03
N ALA A 222 16.14 -4.41 3.69
CA ALA A 222 16.41 -3.33 4.62
C ALA A 222 15.13 -2.79 5.28
N ILE A 223 14.09 -2.49 4.50
CA ILE A 223 12.86 -1.91 5.04
C ILE A 223 12.10 -2.92 5.91
N VAL A 224 12.04 -4.19 5.49
CA VAL A 224 11.38 -5.25 6.29
C VAL A 224 12.12 -5.46 7.60
N THR A 225 13.44 -5.54 7.57
CA THR A 225 14.30 -5.68 8.77
C THR A 225 14.11 -4.49 9.73
N LYS A 226 14.05 -3.28 9.19
CA LYS A 226 13.86 -2.06 9.98
C LYS A 226 12.54 -2.06 10.76
N ARG A 227 11.46 -2.67 10.22
CA ARG A 227 10.13 -2.66 10.84
C ARG A 227 9.90 -3.72 11.91
N VAL A 228 10.73 -4.75 11.98
CA VAL A 228 10.65 -5.78 13.03
C VAL A 228 10.84 -5.15 14.42
N LEU A 229 9.91 -5.43 15.33
CA LEU A 229 9.76 -4.91 16.70
C LEU A 229 9.34 -3.43 16.82
N TRP A 230 9.00 -2.75 15.72
CA TRP A 230 8.71 -1.30 15.74
C TRP A 230 7.26 -0.93 15.41
N VAL A 231 6.42 -1.91 15.03
CA VAL A 231 5.08 -1.63 14.49
C VAL A 231 4.00 -2.34 15.33
N SER A 232 3.88 -3.66 15.17
CA SER A 232 2.97 -4.51 15.93
C SER A 232 3.38 -5.97 15.80
N THR A 233 2.86 -6.83 16.69
CA THR A 233 3.11 -8.27 16.64
C THR A 233 2.67 -8.91 15.33
N ALA A 234 1.57 -8.44 14.74
CA ALA A 234 1.10 -8.91 13.43
C ALA A 234 2.02 -8.45 12.29
N ALA A 235 2.57 -7.23 12.37
CA ALA A 235 3.58 -6.76 11.42
C ALA A 235 4.89 -7.54 11.56
N ASP A 236 5.31 -7.87 12.78
CA ASP A 236 6.49 -8.69 13.05
C ASP A 236 6.35 -10.08 12.45
N ASP A 237 5.18 -10.72 12.60
CA ASP A 237 4.90 -12.02 12.02
C ASP A 237 5.02 -12.01 10.48
N ARG A 238 4.48 -10.97 9.84
CA ARG A 238 4.56 -10.76 8.39
C ARG A 238 5.98 -10.50 7.93
N ALA A 239 6.70 -9.62 8.64
CA ALA A 239 8.09 -9.29 8.33
C ALA A 239 9.02 -10.51 8.44
N LEU A 240 8.91 -11.28 9.53
CA LEU A 240 9.68 -12.53 9.69
C LEU A 240 9.30 -13.57 8.63
N SER A 241 8.02 -13.63 8.23
CA SER A 241 7.59 -14.54 7.16
C SER A 241 8.20 -14.16 5.81
N ILE A 242 8.28 -12.86 5.48
CA ILE A 242 8.99 -12.38 4.29
C ILE A 242 10.47 -12.76 4.34
N LEU A 243 11.17 -12.42 5.44
CA LEU A 243 12.59 -12.72 5.60
C LEU A 243 12.88 -14.24 5.50
N SER A 244 12.00 -15.07 6.05
CA SER A 244 12.10 -16.52 5.94
C SER A 244 11.91 -17.01 4.50
N THR A 245 10.90 -16.52 3.78
CA THR A 245 10.61 -17.01 2.42
C THR A 245 11.66 -16.56 1.40
N VAL A 246 12.15 -15.32 1.48
CA VAL A 246 13.19 -14.83 0.56
C VAL A 246 14.54 -15.49 0.80
N SER A 247 14.90 -15.74 2.06
CA SER A 247 16.18 -16.38 2.39
C SER A 247 16.20 -17.89 2.11
N LYS A 248 15.07 -18.60 2.24
CA LYS A 248 14.97 -20.04 1.90
C LYS A 248 14.94 -20.34 0.42
N SER A 249 14.41 -19.41 -0.38
CA SER A 249 14.14 -19.64 -1.79
C SER A 249 15.29 -19.21 -2.70
N SER A 250 16.35 -18.63 -2.14
CA SER A 250 17.51 -18.16 -2.89
C SER A 250 18.60 -19.23 -2.92
N PRO A 251 19.00 -19.73 -4.11
CA PRO A 251 20.19 -20.56 -4.24
C PRO A 251 21.48 -19.73 -4.09
N GLU A 252 21.38 -18.41 -4.20
CA GLU A 252 22.51 -17.49 -4.11
C GLU A 252 22.73 -17.01 -2.67
N ASN A 253 24.00 -17.01 -2.26
CA ASN A 253 24.43 -16.42 -0.99
C ASN A 253 24.14 -14.91 -0.92
N ALA A 254 23.92 -14.22 -2.05
CA ALA A 254 23.68 -12.78 -2.13
C ALA A 254 22.62 -12.28 -1.13
N VAL A 255 21.50 -13.00 -0.99
CA VAL A 255 20.42 -12.66 -0.04
C VAL A 255 20.91 -12.72 1.40
N VAL A 256 21.70 -13.75 1.72
CA VAL A 256 22.27 -13.97 3.05
C VAL A 256 23.31 -12.89 3.38
N GLU A 257 24.09 -12.44 2.39
CA GLU A 257 25.03 -11.31 2.55
C GLU A 257 24.28 -9.99 2.76
N GLU A 258 23.24 -9.71 1.97
CA GLU A 258 22.42 -8.49 2.12
C GLU A 258 21.78 -8.44 3.51
N MET A 259 21.23 -9.56 3.99
CA MET A 259 20.68 -9.67 5.35
C MET A 259 21.72 -9.34 6.44
N VAL A 260 22.99 -9.68 6.25
CA VAL A 260 24.06 -9.27 7.17
C VAL A 260 24.29 -7.76 7.05
N CYS A 261 24.43 -7.24 5.83
CA CYS A 261 24.68 -5.82 5.55
C CYS A 261 23.63 -4.88 6.15
N VAL A 262 22.35 -5.27 6.11
CA VAL A 262 21.24 -4.45 6.62
C VAL A 262 20.92 -4.72 8.09
N GLY A 263 21.72 -5.55 8.78
CA GLY A 263 21.59 -5.82 10.21
C GLY A 263 20.46 -6.78 10.60
N THR A 264 20.01 -7.65 9.68
CA THR A 264 18.92 -8.60 9.96
C THR A 264 19.31 -9.60 11.04
N VAL A 265 20.56 -10.07 11.07
CA VAL A 265 21.03 -11.04 12.09
C VAL A 265 20.90 -10.46 13.51
N GLU A 266 21.34 -9.22 13.71
CA GLU A 266 21.19 -8.52 14.99
C GLU A 266 19.72 -8.35 15.35
N LYS A 267 18.88 -7.95 14.38
CA LYS A 267 17.45 -7.77 14.57
C LYS A 267 16.76 -9.06 15.05
N LEU A 268 17.08 -10.20 14.42
CA LEU A 268 16.56 -11.51 14.82
C LEU A 268 17.01 -11.89 16.23
N CYS A 269 18.26 -11.60 16.59
CA CYS A 269 18.75 -11.80 17.95
C CYS A 269 17.99 -10.92 18.96
N SER A 270 17.62 -9.69 18.61
CA SER A 270 16.77 -8.82 19.44
C SER A 270 15.38 -9.43 19.66
N VAL A 271 14.76 -10.04 18.63
CA VAL A 271 13.47 -10.74 18.78
C VAL A 271 13.54 -11.82 19.86
N LEU A 272 14.62 -12.63 19.87
CA LEU A 272 14.79 -13.68 20.87
C LEU A 272 14.95 -13.14 22.31
N LYS A 273 15.61 -11.98 22.46
CA LYS A 273 15.86 -11.33 23.75
C LYS A 273 14.65 -10.58 24.31
N MET A 274 13.80 -10.03 23.45
CA MET A 274 12.62 -9.26 23.86
C MET A 274 11.51 -10.16 24.38
N GLU A 275 10.62 -9.60 25.19
CA GLU A 275 9.35 -10.24 25.54
C GLU A 275 8.40 -10.19 24.33
N CYS A 276 8.45 -11.25 23.51
CA CYS A 276 7.56 -11.45 22.37
C CYS A 276 6.95 -12.86 22.40
N GLY A 277 5.89 -13.06 21.62
CA GLY A 277 5.18 -14.35 21.55
C GLY A 277 6.09 -15.48 21.07
N LEU A 278 5.87 -16.70 21.60
CA LEU A 278 6.67 -17.89 21.30
C LEU A 278 6.77 -18.17 19.79
N SER A 279 5.68 -17.96 19.03
CA SER A 279 5.67 -18.16 17.58
C SER A 279 6.67 -17.27 16.83
N LEU A 280 6.82 -16.01 17.26
CA LEU A 280 7.78 -15.08 16.68
C LEU A 280 9.22 -15.50 17.00
N LYS A 281 9.47 -15.93 18.24
CA LYS A 281 10.79 -16.43 18.65
C LYS A 281 11.19 -17.66 17.84
N GLU A 282 10.29 -18.63 17.69
CA GLU A 282 10.57 -19.83 16.90
C GLU A 282 10.82 -19.51 15.42
N LYS A 283 10.05 -18.61 14.81
CA LYS A 283 10.34 -18.14 13.44
C LYS A 283 11.72 -17.49 13.32
N ALA A 284 12.06 -16.59 14.24
CA ALA A 284 13.37 -15.93 14.24
C ALA A 284 14.52 -16.95 14.43
N LYS A 285 14.33 -17.92 15.33
CA LYS A 285 15.28 -18.99 15.60
C LYS A 285 15.47 -19.91 14.40
N ALA A 286 14.39 -20.23 13.67
CA ALA A 286 14.46 -21.01 12.45
C ALA A 286 15.31 -20.31 11.39
N ILE A 287 15.05 -19.03 11.12
CA ILE A 287 15.85 -18.24 10.15
C ILE A 287 17.33 -18.22 10.55
N LEU A 288 17.62 -18.02 11.85
CA LEU A 288 18.99 -18.04 12.37
C LEU A 288 19.69 -19.37 12.23
N ARG A 289 18.97 -20.50 12.35
CA ARG A 289 19.53 -21.83 12.16
C ARG A 289 19.79 -22.14 10.70
N ASP A 290 18.85 -21.78 9.82
CA ASP A 290 18.90 -22.09 8.40
C ASP A 290 20.15 -21.48 7.73
N HIS A 291 20.64 -20.34 8.24
CA HIS A 291 21.77 -19.58 7.65
C HIS A 291 22.99 -19.43 8.57
N PHE A 292 23.05 -20.18 9.68
CA PHE A 292 24.09 -20.05 10.71
C PHE A 292 25.51 -20.19 10.15
N ASP A 293 25.73 -21.20 9.30
CA ASP A 293 27.05 -21.52 8.77
C ASP A 293 27.60 -20.44 7.84
N GLU A 294 26.72 -19.69 7.19
CA GLU A 294 27.13 -18.63 6.28
C GLU A 294 27.32 -17.31 7.05
N TRP A 295 26.45 -17.01 8.01
CA TRP A 295 26.55 -15.80 8.82
C TRP A 295 27.77 -15.78 9.75
N LYS A 296 28.24 -16.93 10.26
CA LYS A 296 29.44 -16.98 11.11
C LYS A 296 30.73 -16.58 10.38
N LYS A 297 30.72 -16.51 9.03
CA LYS A 297 31.86 -16.06 8.22
C LYS A 297 32.07 -14.54 8.29
N TYR A 298 31.05 -13.79 8.69
CA TYR A 298 31.09 -12.33 8.73
C TYR A 298 31.60 -11.80 10.07
N PRO A 299 32.56 -10.86 10.08
CA PRO A 299 33.19 -10.38 11.31
C PRO A 299 32.24 -9.56 12.21
N CYS A 300 31.16 -9.01 11.65
CA CYS A 300 30.14 -8.26 12.39
C CYS A 300 29.15 -9.16 13.16
N VAL A 301 29.17 -10.49 12.92
CA VAL A 301 28.26 -11.43 13.58
C VAL A 301 28.89 -11.92 14.89
N ASN A 302 28.21 -11.66 16.01
CA ASN A 302 28.62 -12.18 17.32
C ASN A 302 28.26 -13.67 17.45
N VAL A 303 29.14 -14.54 16.97
CA VAL A 303 28.95 -16.00 16.98
C VAL A 303 28.67 -16.55 18.40
N PRO A 304 29.42 -16.18 19.46
CA PRO A 304 29.13 -16.67 20.82
C PRO A 304 27.70 -16.34 21.31
N LEU A 305 27.24 -15.11 21.05
CA LEU A 305 25.88 -14.70 21.39
C LEU A 305 24.86 -15.49 20.58
N LEU A 306 25.08 -15.65 19.28
CA LEU A 306 24.18 -16.37 18.39
C LEU A 306 24.03 -17.83 18.80
N THR A 307 25.15 -18.53 19.07
CA THR A 307 25.15 -19.92 19.57
C THR A 307 24.36 -20.04 20.88
N LYS A 308 24.55 -19.11 21.81
CA LYS A 308 23.81 -19.11 23.08
C LYS A 308 22.30 -18.99 22.85
N LEU A 309 21.87 -18.04 22.01
CA LEU A 309 20.45 -17.82 21.70
C LEU A 309 19.79 -18.99 20.95
N LEU A 310 20.57 -19.73 20.15
CA LEU A 310 20.06 -20.92 19.45
C LEU A 310 19.92 -22.14 20.37
N SER A 311 20.68 -22.17 21.47
CA SER A 311 20.68 -23.24 22.47
C SER A 311 19.61 -23.09 23.55
N SER A 312 19.15 -21.87 23.83
CA SER A 312 18.04 -21.56 24.76
C SER A 312 16.68 -21.80 24.12
#